data_AF-A0A356HW76-F1
#
_entry.id   AF-A0A356HW76-F1
#
_cell.length_a   1.000
_cell.length_b   1.000
_cell.length_c   1.000
_cell.angle_alpha   90.00
_cell.angle_beta   90.00
_cell.angle_gamma   90.00
#
_symmetry.space_group_name_H-M   'P 1'
#
loop_
_entity.id
_entity.type
_entity.pdbx_description
1 polymer ?
#
loop_
_entity_poly.entity_id
_entity_poly.type
_entity_poly.pdbx_seq_one_letter_code
_entity_poly.pdbx_strand_id
1 'polypeptide(L)'
;MVFIFIFGRAFCGWVCPMNLLFELNEKARQKLESFKVPILDITMDRRYKYVVLFSMLVLSLFGIQLLPYILPYALVSREIYSYIFYTAFSFGMVLILLLLLFELLVSRRGWCRYLCPGGAFFSLLGFIRAVNVDADLRNCPVNCQICTEVCPRGLEPHKNIIGMECDNCGLCISKCPASAVRYKFGVRSLELGVKAKAIIILFFLLLTPYSSLLTVSYAAHAKIINPHAGAQTHYPQNPSEEYISERDGYIVNFSVFQHKQSDSTIRVKAVAIVRDKAAGKPYLGPLKMVFYRKSLFSFKEDMVYDFKKDFENRYPFYANLPYESDFKVKVSFNSNGKDIEFEFPIRVGEPKSNLIFLGLISVILIASVITIAHLKKKQSKVISPAG
;
A
#
# COMPACT_ATOMS: atom_id res chain seq x y z
N MET A 1 10.04 10.19 10.30
CA MET A 1 10.06 9.64 11.68
C MET A 1 10.05 10.71 12.76
N VAL A 2 10.86 11.78 12.65
CA VAL A 2 10.91 12.90 13.61
C VAL A 2 9.53 13.44 14.02
N PHE A 3 8.63 13.66 13.06
CA PHE A 3 7.27 14.14 13.32
C PHE A 3 6.48 13.24 14.31
N ILE A 4 6.64 11.92 14.22
CA ILE A 4 5.93 10.96 15.08
C ILE A 4 6.47 10.99 16.50
N PHE A 5 7.77 11.19 16.69
CA PHE A 5 8.36 11.33 18.04
C PHE A 5 7.99 12.65 18.72
N ILE A 6 7.71 13.69 17.94
CA ILE A 6 7.27 14.98 18.52
C ILE A 6 5.77 14.92 18.83
N PHE A 7 4.95 14.56 17.84
CA PHE A 7 3.49 14.71 17.90
C PHE A 7 2.73 13.39 18.11
N GLY A 8 3.41 12.26 18.21
CA GLY A 8 2.80 10.93 18.34
C GLY A 8 1.97 10.56 17.11
N ARG A 9 0.73 10.11 17.34
CA ARG A 9 -0.24 9.69 16.31
C ARG A 9 -0.93 10.88 15.60
N ALA A 10 -0.34 12.08 15.59
CA ALA A 10 -0.96 13.28 15.01
C ALA A 10 -1.37 13.16 13.54
N PHE A 11 -0.68 12.32 12.76
CA PHE A 11 -1.04 12.05 11.37
C PHE A 11 -2.51 11.62 11.22
N CYS A 12 -3.01 10.77 12.12
CA CYS A 12 -4.38 10.25 12.02
C CYS A 12 -5.47 11.29 12.27
N GLY A 13 -5.16 12.38 12.99
CA GLY A 13 -6.10 13.46 13.28
C GLY A 13 -6.01 14.60 12.27
N TRP A 14 -4.80 14.94 11.80
CA TRP A 14 -4.56 16.17 11.02
C TRP A 14 -4.33 15.94 9.52
N VAL A 15 -3.81 14.77 9.13
CA VAL A 15 -3.32 14.55 7.75
C VAL A 15 -4.11 13.46 7.04
N CYS A 16 -4.64 12.47 7.77
CA CYS A 16 -5.33 11.34 7.18
C CYS A 16 -6.61 11.78 6.41
N PRO A 17 -6.71 11.54 5.09
CA PRO A 17 -7.88 11.95 4.30
C PRO A 17 -9.16 11.23 4.75
N MET A 18 -9.02 10.02 5.30
CA MET A 18 -10.14 9.26 5.82
C MET A 18 -10.75 9.91 7.07
N ASN A 19 -10.00 10.76 7.81
CA ASN A 19 -10.57 11.46 8.97
C ASN A 19 -11.72 12.38 8.56
N LEU A 20 -11.58 13.10 7.44
CA LEU A 20 -12.64 13.95 6.90
C LEU A 20 -13.90 13.13 6.57
N LEU A 21 -13.72 12.01 5.88
CA LEU A 21 -14.83 11.12 5.52
C LEU A 21 -15.55 10.59 6.77
N PHE A 22 -14.82 10.21 7.82
CA PHE A 22 -15.42 9.76 9.06
C PHE A 22 -16.10 10.88 9.85
N GLU A 23 -15.63 12.12 9.77
CA GLU A 23 -16.32 13.27 10.38
C GLU A 23 -17.64 13.58 9.69
N LEU A 24 -17.67 13.50 8.37
CA LEU A 24 -18.90 13.62 7.60
C LEU A 24 -19.87 12.48 7.92
N ASN A 25 -19.34 11.26 8.03
CA ASN A 25 -20.14 10.09 8.35
C ASN A 25 -20.72 10.15 9.77
N GLU A 26 -19.98 10.69 10.74
CA GLU A 26 -20.46 10.92 12.11
C GLU A 26 -21.60 11.95 12.14
N LYS A 27 -21.49 13.04 11.38
CA LYS A 27 -22.60 14.02 11.23
C LYS A 27 -23.83 13.36 10.59
N ALA A 28 -23.62 12.51 9.59
CA ALA A 28 -24.71 11.74 8.97
C ALA A 28 -25.35 10.78 9.99
N ARG A 29 -24.55 10.11 10.82
CA ARG A 29 -25.04 9.24 11.91
C ARG A 29 -25.89 9.99 12.91
N GLN A 30 -25.42 11.15 13.40
CA GLN A 30 -26.17 12.00 14.33
C GLN A 30 -27.50 12.47 13.73
N LYS A 31 -27.52 12.77 12.44
CA LYS A 31 -28.76 13.08 11.72
C LYS A 31 -29.68 11.85 11.65
N LEU A 32 -29.15 10.67 11.38
CA LEU A 32 -29.93 9.42 11.38
C LEU A 32 -30.51 9.08 12.77
N GLU A 33 -29.72 9.29 13.83
CA GLU A 33 -30.16 9.18 15.22
C GLU A 33 -31.30 10.15 15.53
N SER A 34 -31.23 11.38 15.01
CA SER A 34 -32.31 12.37 15.17
C SER A 34 -33.63 11.93 14.49
N PHE A 35 -33.54 11.11 13.44
CA PHE A 35 -34.68 10.47 12.77
C PHE A 35 -35.14 9.17 13.47
N LYS A 36 -34.59 8.85 14.66
CA LYS A 36 -34.92 7.65 15.46
C LYS A 36 -34.67 6.31 14.74
N VAL A 37 -33.73 6.28 13.79
CA VAL A 37 -33.31 5.03 13.16
C VAL A 37 -32.52 4.20 14.17
N PRO A 38 -32.85 2.91 14.40
CA PRO A 38 -32.10 2.06 15.30
C PRO A 38 -30.71 1.78 14.72
N ILE A 39 -29.70 2.36 15.33
CA ILE A 39 -28.28 2.21 14.97
C ILE A 39 -27.56 1.43 16.06
N LEU A 40 -26.64 0.53 15.67
CA LEU A 40 -25.84 -0.22 16.62
C LEU A 40 -24.64 0.63 17.05
N ASP A 41 -24.29 0.57 18.34
CA ASP A 41 -23.06 1.16 18.87
C ASP A 41 -22.22 0.09 19.58
N ILE A 42 -21.56 -0.74 18.77
CA ILE A 42 -20.71 -1.81 19.29
C ILE A 42 -19.36 -1.24 19.68
N THR A 43 -18.99 -1.40 20.95
CA THR A 43 -17.63 -1.17 21.43
C THR A 43 -16.84 -2.49 21.43
N MET A 44 -15.62 -2.44 20.92
CA MET A 44 -14.69 -3.58 20.87
C MET A 44 -13.45 -3.30 21.71
N ASP A 45 -12.61 -4.31 21.92
CA ASP A 45 -11.30 -4.09 22.55
C ASP A 45 -10.34 -3.41 21.55
N ARG A 46 -9.60 -2.42 22.02
CA ARG A 46 -8.57 -1.71 21.22
C ARG A 46 -7.38 -2.60 20.86
N ARG A 47 -7.21 -3.74 21.54
CA ARG A 47 -6.09 -4.66 21.30
C ARG A 47 -6.13 -5.33 19.92
N TYR A 48 -7.30 -5.44 19.31
CA TYR A 48 -7.47 -6.14 18.02
C TYR A 48 -6.62 -5.54 16.88
N LYS A 49 -6.43 -4.22 16.81
CA LYS A 49 -5.58 -3.61 15.77
C LYS A 49 -4.11 -4.04 15.86
N TYR A 50 -3.62 -4.36 17.06
CA TYR A 50 -2.26 -4.86 17.23
C TYR A 50 -2.15 -6.32 16.79
N VAL A 51 -3.22 -7.10 17.00
CA VAL A 51 -3.34 -8.46 16.45
C VAL A 51 -3.36 -8.42 14.92
N VAL A 52 -4.14 -7.52 14.32
CA VAL A 52 -4.17 -7.31 12.86
C VAL A 52 -2.80 -6.86 12.34
N LEU A 53 -2.14 -5.90 13.00
CA LEU A 53 -0.80 -5.47 12.60
C LEU A 53 0.20 -6.64 12.65
N PHE A 54 0.18 -7.41 13.73
CA PHE A 54 1.09 -8.55 13.91
C PHE A 54 0.84 -9.64 12.87
N SER A 55 -0.42 -10.02 12.63
CA SER A 55 -0.76 -11.04 11.62
C SER A 55 -0.34 -10.62 10.21
N MET A 56 -0.53 -9.34 9.86
CA MET A 56 -0.09 -8.81 8.57
C MET A 56 1.42 -8.83 8.42
N LEU A 57 2.15 -8.57 9.51
CA LEU A 57 3.60 -8.62 9.44
C LEU A 57 4.12 -10.05 9.32
N VAL A 58 3.50 -11.01 10.00
CA VAL A 58 3.80 -12.44 9.81
C VAL A 58 3.53 -12.85 8.37
N LEU A 59 2.40 -12.45 7.78
CA LEU A 59 2.10 -12.72 6.36
C LEU A 59 3.11 -12.09 5.40
N SER A 60 3.65 -10.92 5.74
CA SER A 60 4.70 -10.26 4.97
C SER A 60 5.98 -11.09 4.91
N LEU A 61 6.31 -11.86 5.96
CA LEU A 61 7.46 -12.79 5.94
C LEU A 61 7.29 -13.91 4.91
N PHE A 62 6.05 -14.26 4.55
CA PHE A 62 5.72 -15.22 3.49
C PHE A 62 5.53 -14.56 2.11
N GLY A 63 5.88 -13.27 1.97
CA GLY A 63 5.79 -12.53 0.71
C GLY A 63 4.38 -12.01 0.37
N ILE A 64 3.42 -12.15 1.28
CA ILE A 64 2.04 -11.68 1.07
C ILE A 64 1.88 -10.26 1.64
N GLN A 65 1.77 -9.25 0.76
CA GLN A 65 1.69 -7.85 1.17
C GLN A 65 0.25 -7.31 1.17
N LEU A 66 -0.45 -7.47 2.30
CA LEU A 66 -1.84 -7.01 2.43
C LEU A 66 -1.99 -5.55 2.90
N LEU A 67 -0.91 -4.95 3.42
CA LEU A 67 -0.94 -3.61 4.02
C LEU A 67 -1.58 -2.52 3.12
N PRO A 68 -1.20 -2.37 1.83
CA PRO A 68 -1.76 -1.32 1.00
C PRO A 68 -3.25 -1.50 0.68
N TYR A 69 -3.77 -2.73 0.78
CA TYR A 69 -5.17 -3.04 0.47
C TYR A 69 -6.11 -2.83 1.67
N ILE A 70 -5.60 -2.97 2.89
CA ILE A 70 -6.40 -2.85 4.13
C ILE A 70 -6.41 -1.41 4.64
N LEU A 71 -5.39 -0.61 4.35
CA LEU A 71 -5.30 0.76 4.84
C LEU A 71 -6.29 1.68 4.11
N PRO A 72 -7.30 2.26 4.81
CA PRO A 72 -8.33 3.06 4.13
C PRO A 72 -7.79 4.31 3.46
N TYR A 73 -6.77 4.94 4.05
CA TYR A 73 -6.16 6.13 3.44
C TYR A 73 -5.42 5.80 2.14
N ALA A 74 -4.84 4.59 2.04
CA ALA A 74 -4.17 4.14 0.82
C ALA A 74 -5.20 3.84 -0.27
N LEU A 75 -6.31 3.19 0.09
CA LEU A 75 -7.45 2.98 -0.81
C LEU A 75 -7.97 4.33 -1.34
N VAL A 76 -8.27 5.29 -0.45
CA VAL A 76 -8.75 6.61 -0.86
C VAL A 76 -7.77 7.30 -1.80
N SER A 77 -6.46 7.30 -1.49
CA SER A 77 -5.47 7.89 -2.38
C SER A 77 -5.41 7.23 -3.76
N ARG A 78 -5.58 5.90 -3.81
CA ARG A 78 -5.59 5.13 -5.05
C ARG A 78 -6.84 5.41 -5.88
N GLU A 79 -8.01 5.51 -5.26
CA GLU A 79 -9.25 5.85 -5.96
C GLU A 79 -9.25 7.28 -6.48
N ILE A 80 -8.73 8.25 -5.70
CA ILE A 80 -8.54 9.63 -6.15
C ILE A 80 -7.61 9.65 -7.38
N TYR A 81 -6.48 8.95 -7.31
CA TYR A 81 -5.56 8.83 -8.44
C TYR A 81 -6.24 8.18 -9.66
N SER A 82 -6.93 7.05 -9.46
CA SER A 82 -7.65 6.35 -10.54
C SER A 82 -8.68 7.26 -11.21
N TYR A 83 -9.42 8.04 -10.42
CA TYR A 83 -10.41 8.96 -10.94
C TYR A 83 -9.80 10.11 -11.74
N ILE A 84 -8.71 10.72 -11.25
CA ILE A 84 -8.06 11.84 -11.95
C ILE A 84 -7.48 11.42 -13.29
N PHE A 85 -6.84 10.25 -13.37
CA PHE A 85 -6.12 9.83 -14.58
C PHE A 85 -6.95 8.99 -15.54
N TYR A 86 -7.85 8.16 -15.04
CA TYR A 86 -8.62 7.22 -15.85
C TYR A 86 -10.11 7.51 -15.87
N THR A 87 -10.58 8.51 -15.10
CA THR A 87 -12.01 8.84 -14.94
C THR A 87 -12.87 7.63 -14.56
N ALA A 88 -12.25 6.64 -13.89
CA ALA A 88 -12.86 5.38 -13.53
C ALA A 88 -12.63 5.08 -12.06
N PHE A 89 -13.67 4.51 -11.43
CA PHE A 89 -13.59 4.00 -10.07
C PHE A 89 -13.20 2.52 -10.09
N SER A 90 -12.27 2.15 -9.22
CA SER A 90 -11.90 0.76 -9.07
C SER A 90 -12.76 0.08 -7.99
N PHE A 91 -12.57 -1.22 -7.82
CA PHE A 91 -13.21 -1.98 -6.74
C PHE A 91 -12.92 -1.41 -5.33
N GLY A 92 -11.85 -0.62 -5.15
CA GLY A 92 -11.57 0.03 -3.87
C GLY A 92 -12.64 1.01 -3.42
N MET A 93 -13.41 1.63 -4.34
CA MET A 93 -14.55 2.48 -3.96
C MET A 93 -15.66 1.70 -3.26
N VAL A 94 -15.92 0.47 -3.68
CA VAL A 94 -16.90 -0.40 -3.01
C VAL A 94 -16.44 -0.70 -1.58
N LEU A 95 -15.16 -0.98 -1.38
CA LEU A 95 -14.60 -1.21 -0.06
C LEU A 95 -14.68 0.04 0.84
N ILE A 96 -14.41 1.23 0.31
CA ILE A 96 -14.56 2.49 1.05
C ILE A 96 -16.02 2.71 1.44
N LEU A 97 -16.96 2.47 0.52
CA LEU A 97 -18.39 2.62 0.78
C LEU A 97 -18.87 1.64 1.85
N LEU A 98 -18.47 0.37 1.77
CA LEU A 98 -18.77 -0.65 2.78
C LEU A 98 -18.18 -0.27 4.14
N LEU A 99 -16.96 0.28 4.16
CA LEU A 99 -16.34 0.76 5.38
C LEU A 99 -17.12 1.93 5.99
N LEU A 100 -17.54 2.91 5.18
CA LEU A 100 -18.36 4.02 5.64
C LEU A 100 -19.73 3.54 6.14
N LEU A 101 -20.33 2.56 5.48
CA LEU A 101 -21.60 1.96 5.91
C LEU A 101 -21.44 1.23 7.25
N PHE A 102 -20.35 0.48 7.43
CA PHE A 102 -20.01 -0.17 8.69
C PHE A 102 -19.88 0.86 9.82
N GLU A 103 -19.17 1.96 9.59
CA GLU A 103 -19.03 3.05 10.57
C GLU A 103 -20.35 3.76 10.88
N LEU A 104 -21.20 3.92 9.87
CA LEU A 104 -22.49 4.59 10.02
C LEU A 104 -23.45 3.75 10.88
N LEU A 105 -23.53 2.44 10.59
CA LEU A 105 -24.55 1.56 11.17
C LEU A 105 -24.09 0.78 12.40
N VAL A 106 -22.79 0.49 12.56
CA VAL A 106 -22.29 -0.49 13.54
C VAL A 106 -21.49 0.14 14.68
N SER A 107 -20.62 1.10 14.41
CA SER A 107 -19.71 1.64 15.43
C SER A 107 -19.16 3.01 15.03
N ARG A 108 -19.15 3.98 15.94
CA ARG A 108 -18.51 5.29 15.73
C ARG A 108 -17.00 5.16 15.65
N ARG A 109 -16.40 5.47 14.50
CA ARG A 109 -14.94 5.43 14.24
C ARG A 109 -14.32 4.05 14.55
N GLY A 110 -15.08 2.97 14.40
CA GLY A 110 -14.77 1.61 14.81
C GLY A 110 -13.48 1.07 14.18
N TRP A 111 -13.29 1.23 12.88
CA TRP A 111 -12.12 0.81 12.13
C TRP A 111 -10.84 1.46 12.66
N CYS A 112 -10.83 2.78 12.79
CA CYS A 112 -9.64 3.48 13.27
C CYS A 112 -9.36 3.27 14.75
N ARG A 113 -10.38 2.89 15.53
CA ARG A 113 -10.25 2.59 16.97
C ARG A 113 -9.79 1.16 17.23
N TYR A 114 -10.27 0.19 16.44
CA TYR A 114 -10.16 -1.25 16.75
C TYR A 114 -9.43 -2.09 15.71
N LEU A 115 -9.36 -1.71 14.43
CA LEU A 115 -8.87 -2.60 13.36
C LEU A 115 -7.69 -2.02 12.56
N CYS A 116 -7.54 -0.70 12.49
CA CYS A 116 -6.60 -0.05 11.59
C CYS A 116 -5.12 -0.38 11.94
N PRO A 117 -4.40 -1.13 11.08
CA PRO A 117 -3.01 -1.51 11.35
C PRO A 117 -2.06 -0.31 11.30
N GLY A 118 -2.32 0.67 10.42
CA GLY A 118 -1.55 1.92 10.38
C GLY A 118 -1.70 2.74 11.66
N GLY A 119 -2.90 2.78 12.22
CA GLY A 119 -3.14 3.42 13.52
C GLY A 119 -2.41 2.72 14.67
N ALA A 120 -2.36 1.39 14.65
CA ALA A 120 -1.60 0.59 15.60
C ALA A 120 -0.10 0.88 15.51
N PHE A 121 0.43 0.93 14.29
CA PHE A 121 1.82 1.23 13.99
C PHE A 121 2.24 2.62 14.49
N PHE A 122 1.46 3.66 14.16
CA PHE A 122 1.75 5.02 14.63
C PHE A 122 1.59 5.18 16.14
N SER A 123 0.67 4.44 16.75
CA SER A 123 0.54 4.40 18.21
C SER A 123 1.78 3.78 18.87
N LEU A 124 2.29 2.66 18.32
CA LEU A 124 3.51 1.99 18.80
C LEU A 124 4.75 2.86 18.66
N LEU A 125 4.91 3.59 17.55
CA LEU A 125 6.04 4.50 17.35
C LEU A 125 5.91 5.77 18.21
N GLY A 126 4.70 6.28 18.39
CA GLY A 126 4.41 7.51 19.13
C GLY A 126 4.32 7.34 20.65
N PHE A 127 4.81 6.23 21.22
CA PHE A 127 4.78 5.98 22.66
C PHE A 127 5.69 6.93 23.46
N ILE A 128 6.77 7.39 22.83
CA ILE A 128 7.65 8.46 23.34
C ILE A 128 7.32 9.70 22.53
N ARG A 129 6.25 10.40 22.92
CA ARG A 129 5.85 11.66 22.29
C ARG A 129 6.14 12.83 23.20
N ALA A 130 6.66 13.91 22.63
CA ALA A 130 6.95 15.15 23.36
C ALA A 130 5.68 15.97 23.64
N VAL A 131 4.72 15.95 22.72
CA VAL A 131 3.44 16.64 22.87
C VAL A 131 2.38 15.67 23.41
N ASN A 132 1.94 15.92 24.64
CA ASN A 132 0.90 15.14 25.30
C ASN A 132 -0.30 16.02 25.63
N VAL A 133 -1.47 15.40 25.69
CA VAL A 133 -2.65 16.01 26.31
C VAL A 133 -2.64 15.61 27.78
N ASP A 134 -2.87 16.58 28.67
CA ASP A 134 -2.95 16.39 30.11
C ASP A 134 -4.20 17.11 30.62
N ALA A 135 -4.90 16.50 31.57
CA ALA A 135 -6.09 17.08 32.18
C ALA A 135 -5.80 17.42 33.64
N ASP A 136 -5.94 18.70 34.00
CA ASP A 136 -5.88 19.17 35.38
C ASP A 136 -7.23 18.96 36.05
N LEU A 137 -7.35 17.86 36.79
CA LEU A 137 -8.58 17.43 37.44
C LEU A 137 -9.06 18.42 38.52
N ARG A 138 -8.18 19.29 39.05
CA ARG A 138 -8.55 20.28 40.09
C ARG A 138 -9.44 21.38 39.53
N ASN A 139 -9.23 21.74 38.27
CA ASN A 139 -9.99 22.76 37.55
C ASN A 139 -11.20 22.17 36.81
N CYS A 140 -11.44 20.85 36.91
CA CYS A 140 -12.56 20.20 36.23
C CYS A 140 -13.83 20.29 37.09
N PRO A 141 -14.98 20.74 36.53
CA PRO A 141 -16.25 20.70 37.23
C PRO A 141 -16.64 19.27 37.61
N VAL A 142 -17.30 19.11 38.75
CA VAL A 142 -17.77 17.81 39.24
C VAL A 142 -18.68 17.16 38.17
N ASN A 143 -18.42 15.89 37.86
CA ASN A 143 -19.16 15.08 36.88
C ASN A 143 -19.15 15.58 35.41
N CYS A 144 -18.20 16.44 35.01
CA CYS A 144 -18.08 16.84 33.60
C CYS A 144 -17.44 15.73 32.74
N GLN A 145 -18.15 15.28 31.69
CA GLN A 145 -17.66 14.24 30.75
C GLN A 145 -17.57 14.68 29.29
N ILE A 146 -17.77 15.97 29.01
CA ILE A 146 -17.80 16.53 27.65
C ILE A 146 -16.57 16.12 26.83
N CYS A 147 -15.37 16.19 27.43
CA CYS A 147 -14.11 15.82 26.75
C CYS A 147 -14.02 14.35 26.34
N THR A 148 -14.72 13.45 27.05
CA THR A 148 -14.79 12.00 26.76
C THR A 148 -15.77 11.73 25.63
N GLU A 149 -16.93 12.39 25.66
CA GLU A 149 -17.97 12.25 24.64
C GLU A 149 -17.49 12.74 23.27
N VAL A 150 -16.75 13.85 23.23
CA VAL A 150 -16.22 14.39 21.97
C VAL A 150 -14.95 13.66 21.49
N CYS A 151 -14.38 12.74 22.27
CA CYS A 151 -13.12 12.10 21.92
C CYS A 151 -13.34 11.05 20.80
N PRO A 152 -12.80 11.25 19.59
CA PRO A 152 -13.02 10.34 18.47
C PRO A 152 -12.36 8.96 18.66
N ARG A 153 -11.45 8.83 19.63
CA ARG A 153 -10.79 7.57 20.00
C ARG A 153 -11.47 6.89 21.20
N GLY A 154 -12.48 7.53 21.79
CA GLY A 154 -13.19 7.09 23.00
C GLY A 154 -12.29 7.02 24.24
N LEU A 155 -11.25 7.86 24.31
CA LEU A 155 -10.40 7.97 25.49
C LEU A 155 -11.13 8.74 26.58
N GLU A 156 -10.62 8.67 27.82
CA GLU A 156 -11.22 9.33 28.98
C GLU A 156 -10.31 10.46 29.52
N PRO A 157 -10.20 11.62 28.83
CA PRO A 157 -9.41 12.75 29.32
C PRO A 157 -9.87 13.25 30.69
N HIS A 158 -11.16 13.14 31.02
CA HIS A 158 -11.71 13.57 32.31
C HIS A 158 -11.14 12.81 33.52
N LYS A 159 -10.52 11.64 33.31
CA LYS A 159 -9.78 10.88 34.34
C LYS A 159 -8.27 10.95 34.17
N ASN A 160 -7.80 11.80 33.26
CA ASN A 160 -6.41 11.84 32.79
C ASN A 160 -5.87 10.48 32.29
N ILE A 161 -6.74 9.60 31.78
CA ILE A 161 -6.37 8.29 31.22
C ILE A 161 -6.14 8.46 29.72
N ILE A 162 -5.02 9.10 29.39
CA ILE A 162 -4.64 9.43 28.01
C ILE A 162 -3.48 8.52 27.59
N GLY A 163 -3.79 7.46 26.86
CA GLY A 163 -2.79 6.51 26.37
C GLY A 163 -2.12 6.92 25.06
N MET A 164 -1.23 6.06 24.57
CA MET A 164 -0.55 6.12 23.25
C MET A 164 -1.49 6.17 22.03
N GLU A 165 -2.79 6.01 22.25
CA GLU A 165 -3.84 6.04 21.23
C GLU A 165 -4.28 7.44 20.83
N CYS A 166 -3.94 8.43 21.67
CA CYS A 166 -4.30 9.82 21.43
C CYS A 166 -3.59 10.34 20.17
N ASP A 167 -4.37 10.88 19.25
CA ASP A 167 -3.91 11.45 17.98
C ASP A 167 -3.72 12.97 18.03
N ASN A 168 -3.71 13.56 19.23
CA ASN A 168 -3.45 14.99 19.43
C ASN A 168 -4.30 15.90 18.50
N CYS A 169 -5.57 15.52 18.27
CA CYS A 169 -6.51 16.30 17.46
C CYS A 169 -7.05 17.56 18.16
N GLY A 170 -6.93 17.65 19.49
CA GLY A 170 -7.31 18.84 20.26
C GLY A 170 -8.81 19.06 20.48
N LEU A 171 -9.69 18.17 20.01
CA LEU A 171 -11.15 18.29 20.20
C LEU A 171 -11.57 18.40 21.67
N CYS A 172 -10.90 17.67 22.56
CA CYS A 172 -11.15 17.73 24.00
C CYS A 172 -10.74 19.08 24.62
N ILE A 173 -9.74 19.76 24.05
CA ILE A 173 -9.27 21.06 24.51
C ILE A 173 -10.25 22.14 24.05
N SER A 174 -10.66 22.11 22.78
CA SER A 174 -11.55 23.13 22.20
C SER A 174 -12.97 23.11 22.75
N LYS A 175 -13.45 21.95 23.21
CA LYS A 175 -14.80 21.79 23.76
C LYS A 175 -14.85 21.84 25.30
N CYS A 176 -13.72 21.99 25.99
CA CYS A 176 -13.70 22.02 27.45
C CYS A 176 -14.17 23.38 27.98
N PRO A 177 -15.29 23.46 28.72
CA PRO A 177 -15.78 24.75 29.25
C PRO A 177 -14.88 25.32 30.35
N ALA A 178 -14.21 24.45 31.12
CA ALA A 178 -13.35 24.84 32.24
C ALA A 178 -11.88 25.03 31.87
N SER A 179 -11.51 24.83 30.59
CA SER A 179 -10.11 24.87 30.13
C SER A 179 -9.16 23.99 30.99
N ALA A 180 -9.68 22.88 31.51
CA ALA A 180 -8.96 21.94 32.36
C ALA A 180 -8.05 20.98 31.55
N VAL A 181 -8.36 20.77 30.28
CA VAL A 181 -7.58 19.92 29.36
C VAL A 181 -6.66 20.79 28.52
N ARG A 182 -5.35 20.50 28.52
CA ARG A 182 -4.33 21.32 27.81
C ARG A 182 -3.28 20.44 27.14
N TYR A 183 -2.57 21.04 26.19
CA TYR A 183 -1.31 20.45 25.71
C TYR A 183 -0.20 20.69 26.74
N LYS A 184 0.60 19.65 26.96
CA LYS A 184 1.77 19.66 27.81
C LYS A 184 2.96 19.15 27.01
N PHE A 185 4.02 19.94 27.02
CA PHE A 185 5.31 19.54 26.48
C PHE A 185 6.06 18.78 27.56
N GLY A 186 6.49 17.58 27.24
CA GLY A 186 7.23 16.72 28.14
C GLY A 186 7.25 15.28 27.63
N VAL A 187 8.36 14.59 27.83
CA VAL A 187 8.49 13.18 27.48
C VAL A 187 7.72 12.36 28.52
N ARG A 188 6.43 12.11 28.25
CA ARG A 188 5.65 11.16 29.02
C ARG A 188 5.98 9.77 28.48
N SER A 189 6.99 9.13 29.05
CA SER A 189 7.17 7.70 28.78
C SER A 189 6.01 6.98 29.44
N LEU A 190 5.10 6.38 28.66
CA LEU A 190 4.26 5.33 29.24
C LEU A 190 5.23 4.29 29.82
N GLU A 191 4.96 3.84 31.04
CA GLU A 191 5.60 2.66 31.62
C GLU A 191 5.17 1.41 30.82
N LEU A 192 5.60 1.32 29.57
CA LEU A 192 5.65 0.06 28.87
C LEU A 192 6.64 -0.81 29.63
N GLY A 193 6.17 -1.95 30.12
CA GLY A 193 7.03 -2.97 30.70
C GLY A 193 8.20 -3.27 29.76
N VAL A 194 9.40 -3.44 30.33
CA VAL A 194 10.68 -3.58 29.61
C VAL A 194 10.61 -4.60 28.47
N LYS A 195 9.82 -5.66 28.64
CA LYS A 195 9.57 -6.71 27.63
C LYS A 195 8.90 -6.16 26.35
N ALA A 196 7.92 -5.27 26.47
CA ALA A 196 7.24 -4.67 25.32
C ALA A 196 8.16 -3.70 24.56
N LYS A 197 9.01 -2.94 25.27
CA LYS A 197 10.01 -2.06 24.65
C LYS A 197 11.05 -2.87 23.86
N ALA A 198 11.56 -3.95 24.46
CA ALA A 198 12.53 -4.83 23.81
C ALA A 198 11.96 -5.50 22.55
N ILE A 199 10.70 -5.97 22.59
CA ILE A 199 10.06 -6.61 21.42
C ILE A 199 9.87 -5.61 20.28
N ILE A 200 9.41 -4.38 20.56
CA ILE A 200 9.21 -3.35 19.53
C ILE A 200 10.56 -2.97 18.89
N ILE A 201 11.60 -2.76 19.70
CA ILE A 201 12.93 -2.39 19.22
C ILE A 201 13.55 -3.52 18.39
N LEU A 202 13.51 -4.76 18.89
CA LEU A 202 14.01 -5.95 18.19
C LEU A 202 13.28 -6.19 16.87
N PHE A 203 11.97 -5.95 16.84
CA PHE A 203 11.14 -6.07 15.64
C PHE A 203 11.50 -5.03 14.56
N PHE A 204 11.68 -3.76 14.94
CA PHE A 204 12.12 -2.74 13.99
C PHE A 204 13.56 -2.99 13.48
N LEU A 205 14.45 -3.50 14.34
CA LEU A 205 15.81 -3.92 13.98
C LEU A 205 15.84 -5.13 13.04
N LEU A 206 14.86 -6.04 13.14
CA LEU A 206 14.72 -7.20 12.24
C LEU A 206 14.02 -6.86 10.92
N LEU A 207 13.24 -5.77 10.86
CA LEU A 207 12.60 -5.28 9.64
C LEU A 207 13.52 -4.41 8.77
N THR A 208 14.50 -3.73 9.36
CA THR A 208 15.51 -2.95 8.62
C THR A 208 16.36 -3.76 7.62
N PRO A 209 16.76 -5.02 7.88
CA PRO A 209 17.39 -5.86 6.84
C PRO A 209 16.39 -6.48 5.84
N TYR A 210 15.08 -6.44 6.10
CA TYR A 210 14.07 -6.94 5.17
C TYR A 210 13.70 -5.92 4.08
N SER A 211 13.93 -4.62 4.30
CA SER A 211 13.67 -3.57 3.30
C SER A 211 14.59 -3.64 2.09
N SER A 212 15.80 -4.19 2.23
CA SER A 212 16.74 -4.46 1.12
C SER A 212 16.36 -5.70 0.29
N LEU A 213 15.61 -6.66 0.85
CA LEU A 213 15.03 -7.80 0.12
C LEU A 213 13.66 -7.45 -0.48
N LEU A 214 12.91 -6.53 0.14
CA LEU A 214 11.60 -6.08 -0.33
C LEU A 214 11.68 -5.16 -1.55
N THR A 215 12.80 -4.52 -1.89
CA THR A 215 12.94 -3.79 -3.16
C THR A 215 12.70 -4.69 -4.37
N VAL A 216 13.07 -5.96 -4.29
CA VAL A 216 12.83 -6.96 -5.35
C VAL A 216 11.33 -7.31 -5.45
N SER A 217 10.64 -7.45 -4.31
CA SER A 217 9.21 -7.79 -4.28
C SER A 217 8.30 -6.58 -4.53
N TYR A 218 8.70 -5.36 -4.13
CA TYR A 218 8.02 -4.10 -4.46
C TYR A 218 8.21 -3.72 -5.92
N ALA A 219 9.38 -3.98 -6.52
CA ALA A 219 9.58 -3.85 -7.96
C ALA A 219 8.74 -4.86 -8.75
N ALA A 220 8.59 -6.08 -8.24
CA ALA A 220 7.70 -7.09 -8.82
C ALA A 220 6.22 -6.70 -8.67
N HIS A 221 5.78 -6.17 -7.52
CA HIS A 221 4.38 -5.78 -7.30
C HIS A 221 4.02 -4.42 -7.91
N ALA A 222 4.94 -3.46 -8.01
CA ALA A 222 4.71 -2.19 -8.71
C ALA A 222 4.49 -2.42 -10.22
N LYS A 223 5.16 -3.42 -10.80
CA LYS A 223 4.85 -3.90 -12.16
C LYS A 223 3.44 -4.47 -12.29
N ILE A 224 2.95 -5.18 -11.27
CA ILE A 224 1.62 -5.83 -11.26
C ILE A 224 0.48 -4.85 -10.94
N ILE A 225 0.72 -3.77 -10.18
CA ILE A 225 -0.34 -2.93 -9.58
C ILE A 225 -0.53 -1.57 -10.26
N ASN A 226 0.45 -1.06 -11.02
CA ASN A 226 0.29 0.14 -11.85
C ASN A 226 0.10 -0.25 -13.32
N PRO A 227 -1.12 -0.59 -13.78
CA PRO A 227 -1.42 -0.55 -15.18
C PRO A 227 -1.45 0.93 -15.58
N HIS A 228 -0.29 1.51 -15.89
CA HIS A 228 -0.19 2.74 -16.67
C HIS A 228 -0.66 2.51 -18.12
N ALA A 229 -1.82 1.85 -18.31
CA ALA A 229 -2.36 1.45 -19.60
C ALA A 229 -3.00 2.62 -20.38
N GLY A 230 -2.99 3.85 -19.84
CA GLY A 230 -3.65 5.01 -20.47
C GLY A 230 -2.81 6.27 -20.68
N ALA A 231 -1.60 6.37 -20.10
CA ALA A 231 -0.79 7.60 -20.14
C ALA A 231 0.44 7.48 -21.06
N GLN A 232 0.34 6.68 -22.13
CA GLN A 232 1.51 6.14 -22.84
C GLN A 232 1.94 6.89 -24.11
N THR A 233 1.27 7.96 -24.52
CA THR A 233 1.63 8.64 -25.78
C THR A 233 2.76 9.67 -25.65
N HIS A 234 3.03 10.20 -24.45
CA HIS A 234 4.01 11.30 -24.28
C HIS A 234 4.99 11.20 -23.09
N TYR A 235 4.88 10.19 -22.21
CA TYR A 235 5.81 10.04 -21.07
C TYR A 235 6.82 8.91 -21.30
N PRO A 236 8.12 9.09 -20.98
CA PRO A 236 9.11 8.02 -21.06
C PRO A 236 8.67 6.84 -20.18
N GLN A 237 8.32 5.73 -20.82
CA GLN A 237 7.91 4.51 -20.14
C GLN A 237 9.12 3.89 -19.44
N ASN A 238 8.92 3.29 -18.27
CA ASN A 238 9.93 2.41 -17.68
C ASN A 238 9.89 1.07 -18.45
N PRO A 239 11.02 0.53 -18.93
CA PRO A 239 11.02 -0.73 -19.66
C PRO A 239 10.48 -1.89 -18.82
N SER A 240 9.63 -2.71 -19.44
CA SER A 240 9.11 -3.96 -18.86
C SER A 240 10.24 -4.93 -18.58
N GLU A 241 11.24 -4.99 -19.47
CA GLU A 241 12.49 -5.70 -19.27
C GLU A 241 13.63 -4.84 -19.84
N GLU A 242 14.74 -4.75 -19.12
CA GLU A 242 15.94 -4.04 -19.56
C GLU A 242 17.15 -4.95 -19.34
N TYR A 243 17.95 -5.10 -20.37
CA TYR A 243 19.16 -5.91 -20.37
C TYR A 243 20.34 -5.05 -20.81
N ILE A 244 21.43 -5.13 -20.07
CA ILE A 244 22.70 -4.52 -20.43
C ILE A 244 23.70 -5.65 -20.59
N SER A 245 24.26 -5.81 -21.79
CA SER A 245 25.26 -6.83 -22.09
C SER A 245 26.46 -6.20 -22.76
N GLU A 246 27.65 -6.71 -22.41
CA GLU A 246 28.92 -6.24 -22.94
C GLU A 246 29.64 -7.41 -23.65
N ARG A 247 30.05 -7.19 -24.90
CA ARG A 247 30.82 -8.16 -25.69
C ARG A 247 31.68 -7.43 -26.72
N ASP A 248 32.91 -7.89 -26.90
CA ASP A 248 33.84 -7.40 -27.94
C ASP A 248 34.04 -5.86 -27.92
N GLY A 249 34.03 -5.24 -26.74
CA GLY A 249 34.21 -3.79 -26.58
C GLY A 249 32.97 -2.95 -26.85
N TYR A 250 31.81 -3.57 -27.11
CA TYR A 250 30.52 -2.90 -27.28
C TYR A 250 29.58 -3.18 -26.12
N ILE A 251 28.83 -2.16 -25.71
CA ILE A 251 27.75 -2.25 -24.73
C ILE A 251 26.43 -2.11 -25.47
N VAL A 252 25.54 -3.09 -25.29
CA VAL A 252 24.18 -3.08 -25.81
C VAL A 252 23.22 -2.93 -24.65
N ASN A 253 22.48 -1.82 -24.62
CA ASN A 253 21.30 -1.67 -23.78
C ASN A 253 20.08 -2.03 -24.61
N PHE A 254 19.38 -3.09 -24.20
CA PHE A 254 18.18 -3.59 -24.84
C PHE A 254 16.99 -3.43 -23.88
N SER A 255 16.03 -2.60 -24.28
CA SER A 255 14.86 -2.23 -23.49
C SER A 255 13.57 -2.67 -24.18
N VAL A 256 12.66 -3.32 -23.45
CA VAL A 256 11.40 -3.88 -23.97
C VAL A 256 10.20 -3.23 -23.29
N PHE A 257 9.28 -2.68 -24.07
CA PHE A 257 8.03 -2.06 -23.63
C PHE A 257 6.85 -2.88 -24.13
N GLN A 258 6.03 -3.41 -23.23
CA GLN A 258 4.85 -4.21 -23.57
C GLN A 258 3.57 -3.39 -23.40
N HIS A 259 2.70 -3.39 -24.40
CA HIS A 259 1.40 -2.71 -24.40
C HIS A 259 0.29 -3.71 -24.75
N LYS A 260 -0.61 -3.97 -23.80
CA LYS A 260 -1.73 -4.90 -24.02
C LYS A 260 -2.69 -4.29 -25.05
N GLN A 261 -2.84 -4.93 -26.21
CA GLN A 261 -3.72 -4.46 -27.29
C GLN A 261 -5.04 -5.25 -27.35
N SER A 262 -5.02 -6.56 -27.03
CA SER A 262 -6.18 -7.44 -26.95
C SER A 262 -5.92 -8.59 -25.97
N ASP A 263 -6.92 -9.41 -25.64
CA ASP A 263 -6.76 -10.57 -24.75
C ASP A 263 -5.87 -11.68 -25.32
N SER A 264 -5.63 -11.68 -26.63
CA SER A 264 -4.78 -12.66 -27.33
C SER A 264 -3.42 -12.12 -27.79
N THR A 265 -3.25 -10.80 -27.89
CA THR A 265 -2.04 -10.18 -28.46
C THR A 265 -1.56 -8.96 -27.67
N ILE A 266 -0.24 -8.87 -27.49
CA ILE A 266 0.45 -7.75 -26.86
C ILE A 266 1.30 -7.06 -27.94
N ARG A 267 1.19 -5.74 -28.03
CA ARG A 267 2.10 -4.91 -28.84
C ARG A 267 3.38 -4.70 -28.05
N VAL A 268 4.50 -5.17 -28.57
CA VAL A 268 5.82 -5.03 -27.95
C VAL A 268 6.63 -4.02 -28.76
N LYS A 269 7.15 -3.00 -28.06
CA LYS A 269 8.17 -2.08 -28.56
C LYS A 269 9.51 -2.47 -27.96
N ALA A 270 10.46 -2.95 -28.76
CA ALA A 270 11.83 -3.21 -28.31
C ALA A 270 12.76 -2.11 -28.81
N VAL A 271 13.75 -1.71 -28.02
CA VAL A 271 14.71 -0.65 -28.37
C VAL A 271 16.10 -1.12 -28.03
N ALA A 272 16.99 -1.18 -29.02
CA ALA A 272 18.41 -1.43 -28.82
C ALA A 272 19.20 -0.11 -28.92
N ILE A 273 20.15 0.09 -28.00
CA ILE A 273 21.13 1.18 -28.02
C ILE A 273 22.52 0.54 -27.92
N VAL A 274 23.34 0.71 -28.95
CA VAL A 274 24.68 0.14 -29.03
C VAL A 274 25.72 1.25 -28.88
N ARG A 275 26.68 1.07 -27.97
CA ARG A 275 27.76 2.02 -27.71
C ARG A 275 29.11 1.32 -27.72
N ASP A 276 30.10 1.98 -28.30
CA ASP A 276 31.50 1.58 -28.20
C ASP A 276 32.04 1.98 -26.82
N LYS A 277 32.60 1.01 -26.08
CA LYS A 277 33.12 1.21 -24.72
C LYS A 277 34.39 2.05 -24.71
N ALA A 278 35.24 1.93 -25.73
CA ALA A 278 36.52 2.64 -25.80
C ALA A 278 36.33 4.10 -26.26
N ALA A 279 35.46 4.32 -27.25
CA ALA A 279 35.22 5.66 -27.80
C ALA A 279 34.10 6.43 -27.09
N GLY A 280 33.24 5.76 -26.31
CA GLY A 280 32.04 6.34 -25.71
C GLY A 280 30.99 6.80 -26.73
N LYS A 281 31.17 6.45 -28.01
CA LYS A 281 30.33 6.88 -29.13
C LYS A 281 29.29 5.82 -29.47
N PRO A 282 28.09 6.23 -29.93
CA PRO A 282 27.08 5.29 -30.40
C PRO A 282 27.53 4.63 -31.70
N TYR A 283 27.24 3.34 -31.86
CA TYR A 283 27.44 2.64 -33.12
C TYR A 283 26.45 3.18 -34.17
N LEU A 284 26.95 3.43 -35.39
CA LEU A 284 26.21 4.13 -36.46
C LEU A 284 25.83 3.24 -37.65
N GLY A 285 26.25 1.97 -37.66
CA GLY A 285 25.98 1.04 -38.75
C GLY A 285 24.59 0.40 -38.69
N PRO A 286 24.23 -0.42 -39.70
CA PRO A 286 23.00 -1.20 -39.67
C PRO A 286 23.06 -2.27 -38.57
N LEU A 287 21.89 -2.60 -38.03
CA LEU A 287 21.73 -3.60 -36.98
C LEU A 287 20.56 -4.52 -37.34
N LYS A 288 20.78 -5.82 -37.15
CA LYS A 288 19.83 -6.89 -37.47
C LYS A 288 19.28 -7.49 -36.17
N MET A 289 17.96 -7.59 -36.06
CA MET A 289 17.30 -8.24 -34.91
C MET A 289 16.47 -9.43 -35.38
N VAL A 290 16.66 -10.58 -34.73
CA VAL A 290 15.96 -11.85 -35.02
C VAL A 290 15.25 -12.34 -33.78
N PHE A 291 13.96 -12.63 -33.92
CA PHE A 291 13.13 -13.18 -32.83
C PHE A 291 12.93 -14.67 -33.04
N TYR A 292 13.25 -15.45 -32.01
CA TYR A 292 13.02 -16.88 -31.95
C TYR A 292 11.88 -17.16 -30.98
N ARG A 293 10.80 -17.78 -31.46
CA ARG A 293 9.72 -18.26 -30.58
C ARG A 293 10.09 -19.63 -30.03
N LYS A 294 9.93 -19.82 -28.72
CA LYS A 294 10.07 -21.13 -28.08
C LYS A 294 8.88 -22.02 -28.43
N SER A 295 9.11 -23.08 -29.21
CA SER A 295 8.17 -24.21 -29.38
C SER A 295 8.64 -25.39 -28.53
N LEU A 296 7.76 -26.35 -28.21
CA LEU A 296 7.93 -27.41 -27.21
C LEU A 296 9.31 -28.11 -27.18
N PHE A 297 10.05 -28.15 -28.30
CA PHE A 297 11.40 -28.74 -28.39
C PHE A 297 12.41 -27.98 -29.28
N SER A 298 12.08 -26.79 -29.82
CA SER A 298 13.03 -25.99 -30.63
C SER A 298 12.67 -24.50 -30.71
N PHE A 299 13.68 -23.65 -30.91
CA PHE A 299 13.54 -22.23 -31.21
C PHE A 299 13.38 -22.06 -32.73
N LYS A 300 12.20 -21.64 -33.19
CA LYS A 300 11.96 -21.39 -34.62
C LYS A 300 12.13 -19.89 -34.90
N GLU A 301 12.86 -19.55 -35.96
CA GLU A 301 12.97 -18.17 -36.45
C GLU A 301 11.58 -17.68 -36.85
N ASP A 302 11.11 -16.62 -36.20
CA ASP A 302 9.77 -16.08 -36.40
C ASP A 302 9.84 -14.81 -37.27
N MET A 303 10.79 -13.91 -37.03
CA MET A 303 10.92 -12.65 -37.77
C MET A 303 12.35 -12.11 -37.83
N VAL A 304 12.75 -11.55 -38.99
CA VAL A 304 14.05 -10.91 -39.25
C VAL A 304 13.79 -9.47 -39.73
N TYR A 305 14.45 -8.49 -39.11
CA TYR A 305 14.34 -7.09 -39.50
C TYR A 305 15.69 -6.39 -39.53
N ASP A 306 15.92 -5.63 -40.60
CA ASP A 306 17.07 -4.74 -40.78
C ASP A 306 16.63 -3.29 -40.47
N PHE A 307 17.21 -2.68 -39.45
CA PHE A 307 16.82 -1.33 -39.02
C PHE A 307 17.83 -0.26 -39.43
N LYS A 308 17.30 0.90 -39.82
CA LYS A 308 18.03 2.15 -39.95
C LYS A 308 17.76 3.01 -38.70
N LYS A 309 18.79 3.71 -38.24
CA LYS A 309 18.81 4.48 -36.99
C LYS A 309 17.75 5.59 -36.96
N ASP A 310 17.13 5.80 -35.79
CA ASP A 310 16.32 7.00 -35.51
C ASP A 310 17.19 8.23 -35.16
N PHE A 311 16.58 9.42 -35.14
CA PHE A 311 17.24 10.69 -34.77
C PHE A 311 17.94 10.68 -33.40
N GLU A 312 17.55 9.78 -32.48
CA GLU A 312 18.12 9.66 -31.13
C GLU A 312 19.16 8.53 -30.96
N ASN A 313 19.73 7.97 -32.05
CA ASN A 313 20.63 6.80 -31.99
C ASN A 313 20.00 5.54 -31.39
N ARG A 314 18.69 5.37 -31.58
CA ARG A 314 17.94 4.20 -31.12
C ARG A 314 17.57 3.33 -32.31
N TYR A 315 17.49 2.02 -32.09
CA TYR A 315 16.95 1.06 -33.04
C TYR A 315 15.63 0.51 -32.49
N PRO A 316 14.50 1.24 -32.64
CA PRO A 316 13.21 0.77 -32.17
C PRO A 316 12.60 -0.25 -33.11
N PHE A 317 11.88 -1.19 -32.52
CA PHE A 317 11.12 -2.24 -33.19
C PHE A 317 9.73 -2.31 -32.58
N TYR A 318 8.73 -2.59 -33.42
CA TYR A 318 7.35 -2.79 -32.99
C TYR A 318 6.84 -4.12 -33.57
N ALA A 319 6.37 -5.03 -32.71
CA ALA A 319 5.70 -6.26 -33.14
C ALA A 319 4.48 -6.56 -32.28
N ASN A 320 3.53 -7.28 -32.86
CA ASN A 320 2.41 -7.86 -32.12
C ASN A 320 2.75 -9.32 -31.83
N LEU A 321 2.99 -9.65 -30.56
CA LEU A 321 3.35 -10.99 -30.09
C LEU A 321 2.16 -11.61 -29.34
N PRO A 322 1.98 -12.95 -29.41
CA PRO A 322 0.93 -13.65 -28.66
C PRO A 322 1.14 -13.55 -27.14
N TYR A 323 0.03 -13.49 -26.41
CA TYR A 323 0.00 -13.47 -24.95
C TYR A 323 0.59 -14.76 -24.36
N GLU A 324 1.43 -14.65 -23.33
CA GLU A 324 1.98 -15.78 -22.54
C GLU A 324 2.96 -16.68 -23.29
N SER A 325 3.97 -16.09 -23.95
CA SER A 325 5.01 -16.84 -24.67
C SER A 325 6.43 -16.34 -24.39
N ASP A 326 7.37 -17.31 -24.37
CA ASP A 326 8.81 -17.07 -24.22
C ASP A 326 9.44 -16.83 -25.60
N PHE A 327 10.15 -15.71 -25.75
CA PHE A 327 10.93 -15.38 -26.94
C PHE A 327 12.41 -15.26 -26.60
N LYS A 328 13.25 -15.45 -27.62
CA LYS A 328 14.67 -15.14 -27.57
C LYS A 328 14.99 -14.17 -28.69
N VAL A 329 15.62 -13.05 -28.38
CA VAL A 329 15.99 -12.03 -29.35
C VAL A 329 17.49 -12.05 -29.56
N LYS A 330 17.90 -12.21 -30.82
CA LYS A 330 19.29 -12.09 -31.23
C LYS A 330 19.48 -10.73 -31.90
N VAL A 331 20.42 -9.95 -31.39
CA VAL A 331 20.83 -8.65 -31.94
C VAL A 331 22.21 -8.84 -32.55
N SER A 332 22.35 -8.65 -33.86
CA SER A 332 23.63 -8.77 -34.57
C SER A 332 23.98 -7.51 -35.36
N PHE A 333 25.26 -7.14 -35.35
CA PHE A 333 25.79 -6.04 -36.14
C PHE A 333 27.24 -6.31 -36.56
N ASN A 334 27.65 -5.75 -37.71
CA ASN A 334 28.99 -5.90 -38.23
C ASN A 334 29.83 -4.65 -37.91
N SER A 335 30.91 -4.82 -37.15
CA SER A 335 31.87 -3.75 -36.91
C SER A 335 33.25 -4.18 -37.39
N ASN A 336 33.85 -3.41 -38.31
CA ASN A 336 35.18 -3.67 -38.87
C ASN A 336 35.37 -5.10 -39.43
N GLY A 337 34.32 -5.67 -40.06
CA GLY A 337 34.38 -7.01 -40.65
C GLY A 337 34.18 -8.17 -39.67
N LYS A 338 33.91 -7.88 -38.39
CA LYS A 338 33.55 -8.89 -37.37
C LYS A 338 32.05 -8.81 -37.06
N ASP A 339 31.35 -9.94 -37.18
CA ASP A 339 29.95 -10.05 -36.76
C ASP A 339 29.88 -10.28 -35.24
N ILE A 340 29.22 -9.36 -34.54
CA ILE A 340 29.04 -9.41 -33.09
C ILE A 340 27.57 -9.72 -32.82
N GLU A 341 27.31 -10.77 -32.03
CA GLU A 341 25.95 -11.22 -31.69
C GLU A 341 25.69 -11.11 -30.18
N PHE A 342 24.48 -10.68 -29.83
CA PHE A 342 23.95 -10.64 -28.47
C PHE A 342 22.61 -11.38 -28.40
N GLU A 343 22.35 -12.07 -27.30
CA GLU A 343 21.12 -12.84 -27.11
C GLU A 343 20.41 -12.42 -25.83
N PHE A 344 19.12 -12.10 -25.93
CA PHE A 344 18.29 -11.64 -24.82
C PHE A 344 17.00 -12.49 -24.73
N PRO A 345 16.74 -13.16 -23.59
CA PRO A 345 15.45 -13.79 -23.36
C PRO A 345 14.39 -12.72 -23.07
N ILE A 346 13.18 -12.87 -23.62
CA ILE A 346 12.03 -11.99 -23.35
C ILE A 346 10.82 -12.84 -22.98
N ARG A 347 10.06 -12.42 -21.96
CA ARG A 347 8.77 -13.04 -21.62
C ARG A 347 7.61 -12.08 -21.87
N VAL A 348 6.62 -12.52 -22.65
CA VAL A 348 5.47 -11.67 -23.04
C VAL A 348 4.23 -12.10 -22.24
N GLY A 349 3.68 -11.20 -21.41
CA GLY A 349 2.47 -11.43 -20.59
C GLY A 349 2.73 -11.63 -19.08
N GLU A 350 1.70 -11.39 -18.25
CA GLU A 350 1.76 -11.52 -16.79
C GLU A 350 1.19 -12.88 -16.30
N PRO A 351 1.75 -13.47 -15.23
CA PRO A 351 1.20 -14.68 -14.62
C PRO A 351 -0.17 -14.39 -13.97
N LYS A 352 -1.19 -15.20 -14.28
CA LYS A 352 -2.54 -15.10 -13.67
C LYS A 352 -2.49 -15.24 -12.14
N SER A 353 -2.66 -14.13 -11.43
CA SER A 353 -2.60 -14.06 -9.97
C SER A 353 -3.93 -14.44 -9.29
N ASN A 354 -4.34 -15.71 -9.38
CA ASN A 354 -5.52 -16.22 -8.65
C ASN A 354 -5.29 -16.29 -7.13
N LEU A 355 -4.03 -16.23 -6.66
CA LEU A 355 -3.67 -16.32 -5.24
C LEU A 355 -4.05 -15.08 -4.41
N ILE A 356 -4.04 -13.88 -5.01
CA ILE A 356 -4.38 -12.63 -4.30
C ILE A 356 -5.88 -12.65 -3.93
N PHE A 357 -6.70 -13.23 -4.81
CA PHE A 357 -8.15 -13.36 -4.62
C PHE A 357 -8.47 -14.33 -3.47
N LEU A 358 -7.76 -15.46 -3.39
CA LEU A 358 -7.86 -16.41 -2.27
C LEU A 358 -7.39 -15.80 -0.94
N GLY A 359 -6.34 -14.99 -0.97
CA GLY A 359 -5.85 -14.25 0.20
C GLY A 359 -6.89 -13.29 0.78
N LEU A 360 -7.49 -12.44 -0.05
CA LEU A 360 -8.52 -11.49 0.38
C LEU A 360 -9.78 -12.17 0.92
N ILE A 361 -10.23 -13.24 0.26
CA ILE A 361 -11.40 -14.03 0.71
C ILE A 361 -11.12 -14.69 2.06
N SER A 362 -9.91 -15.23 2.27
CA SER A 362 -9.52 -15.86 3.54
C SER A 362 -9.53 -14.88 4.72
N VAL A 363 -9.08 -13.63 4.49
CA VAL A 363 -9.04 -12.60 5.53
C VAL A 363 -10.45 -12.13 5.90
N ILE A 364 -11.34 -11.99 4.91
CA ILE A 364 -12.75 -11.65 5.14
C ILE A 364 -13.46 -12.78 5.89
N LEU A 365 -13.20 -14.04 5.53
CA LEU A 365 -13.71 -15.23 6.23
C LEU A 365 -13.21 -15.30 7.67
N ILE A 366 -11.93 -15.05 7.92
CA ILE A 366 -11.38 -15.05 9.28
C ILE A 366 -12.00 -13.91 10.11
N ALA A 367 -12.12 -12.70 9.55
CA ALA A 367 -12.74 -11.56 10.24
C ALA A 367 -14.22 -11.81 10.56
N SER A 368 -14.96 -12.43 9.63
CA SER A 368 -16.37 -12.78 9.85
C SER A 368 -16.54 -13.93 10.85
N VAL A 369 -15.69 -14.96 10.82
CA VAL A 369 -15.67 -16.04 11.83
C VAL A 369 -15.35 -15.51 13.22
N ILE A 370 -14.37 -14.60 13.36
CA ILE A 370 -14.05 -13.95 14.63
C ILE A 370 -15.25 -13.15 15.14
N THR A 371 -15.93 -12.43 14.24
CA THR A 371 -17.12 -11.65 14.59
C THR A 371 -18.27 -12.55 15.06
N ILE A 372 -18.54 -13.66 14.35
CA ILE A 372 -19.57 -14.65 14.70
C ILE A 372 -19.24 -15.36 16.02
N ALA A 373 -17.98 -15.75 16.23
CA ALA A 373 -17.53 -16.36 17.48
C ALA A 373 -17.71 -15.41 18.67
N HIS A 374 -17.49 -14.11 18.47
CA HIS A 374 -17.72 -13.10 19.50
C HIS A 374 -19.21 -12.88 19.79
N LEU A 375 -20.07 -12.94 18.76
CA LEU A 375 -21.53 -12.90 18.92
C LEU A 375 -22.06 -14.11 19.71
N LYS A 376 -21.57 -15.33 19.41
CA LYS A 376 -21.93 -16.55 20.17
C LYS A 376 -21.50 -16.50 21.63
N LYS A 377 -20.29 -16.01 21.91
CA LYS A 377 -19.78 -15.85 23.29
C LYS A 377 -20.57 -14.80 24.10
N LYS A 378 -21.18 -13.84 23.41
CA LYS A 378 -22.07 -12.84 24.03
C LYS A 378 -23.45 -13.43 24.32
N GLN A 379 -24.01 -14.24 23.42
CA GLN A 379 -25.27 -14.96 23.66
C GLN A 379 -25.15 -15.99 24.80
N SER A 380 -24.03 -16.71 24.92
CA SER A 380 -23.84 -17.67 26.01
C SER A 380 -23.71 -17.01 27.39
N LYS A 381 -23.26 -15.75 27.45
CA LYS A 381 -23.21 -14.96 28.71
C LYS A 381 -24.55 -14.35 29.11
N VAL A 382 -25.49 -14.22 28.19
CA VAL A 382 -26.85 -13.71 28.47
C VAL A 382 -27.79 -14.85 28.94
N ILE A 383 -27.44 -16.11 28.67
CA ILE A 383 -28.27 -17.29 29.00
C ILE A 383 -27.76 -18.04 30.26
N SER A 384 -26.68 -17.59 30.92
CA SER A 384 -26.34 -18.10 32.25
C SER A 384 -27.24 -17.41 33.29
N PRO A 385 -28.20 -18.10 33.92
CA PRO A 385 -28.87 -17.53 35.09
C PRO A 385 -27.82 -17.32 36.18
N ALA A 386 -27.86 -16.16 36.83
CA ALA A 386 -27.16 -15.95 38.09
C ALA A 386 -27.72 -16.97 39.09
N GLY A 387 -26.91 -17.97 39.43
CA GLY A 387 -27.10 -18.84 40.58
C GLY A 387 -26.40 -18.27 41.79
#